data_AF-A0A525VRW0-F1
#
_entry.id   AF-A0A525VRW0-F1
#
_cell.length_a   1.000
_cell.length_b   1.000
_cell.length_c   1.000
_cell.angle_alpha   90.00
_cell.angle_beta   90.00
_cell.angle_gamma   90.00
#
_symmetry.space_group_name_H-M   'P 1'
#
loop_
_entity.id
_entity.type
_entity.pdbx_description
1 polymer ?
#
loop_
_entity_poly.entity_id
_entity_poly.type
_entity_poly.pdbx_seq_one_letter_code
_entity_poly.pdbx_strand_id
1 'polypeptide(L)'
;TVYKDRSFTFVMKTPPASDLLKKAAGIIKGSGVPQKDKVGKITKVQLREIAQKKMTDLNAVDLEGAIKIIEGTARSMGVVVQG
;
A
#
# COMPACT_ATOMS: atom_id res chain seq x y z
N THR A 1 -9.48 -21.14 -3.34
CA THR A 1 -9.13 -22.57 -3.42
C THR A 1 -10.28 -23.31 -4.06
N VAL A 2 -10.01 -24.18 -5.03
CA VAL A 2 -11.05 -25.02 -5.68
C VAL A 2 -10.93 -26.44 -5.13
N TYR A 3 -12.04 -27.05 -4.74
CA TYR A 3 -12.11 -28.38 -4.13
C TYR A 3 -12.62 -29.42 -5.14
N LYS A 4 -12.43 -30.72 -4.83
CA LYS A 4 -12.80 -31.84 -5.71
C LYS A 4 -14.30 -31.92 -6.04
N ASP A 5 -15.14 -31.40 -5.16
CA ASP A 5 -16.60 -31.29 -5.32
C ASP A 5 -17.02 -30.12 -6.23
N ARG A 6 -16.04 -29.45 -6.88
CA ARG A 6 -16.24 -28.23 -7.67
C ARG A 6 -16.73 -27.03 -6.84
N SER A 7 -16.74 -27.13 -5.51
CA SER A 7 -16.88 -25.95 -4.67
C SER A 7 -15.60 -25.12 -4.72
N PHE A 8 -15.72 -23.81 -4.53
CA PHE A 8 -14.56 -22.94 -4.40
C PHE A 8 -14.79 -21.88 -3.34
N THR A 9 -13.72 -21.61 -2.60
CA THR A 9 -13.64 -20.47 -1.68
C THR A 9 -12.77 -19.40 -2.31
N PHE A 10 -13.24 -18.15 -2.30
CA PHE A 10 -12.43 -17.00 -2.68
C PHE A 10 -12.55 -15.93 -1.60
N VAL A 11 -11.45 -15.24 -1.34
CA VAL A 11 -11.39 -14.16 -0.35
C VAL A 11 -11.09 -12.87 -1.10
N MET A 12 -11.94 -11.86 -0.92
CA MET A 12 -11.67 -10.52 -1.44
C MET A 12 -10.65 -9.85 -0.53
N LYS A 13 -9.41 -9.71 -1.02
CA LYS A 13 -8.37 -8.95 -0.34
C LYS A 13 -8.51 -7.46 -0.62
N THR A 14 -7.95 -6.62 0.24
CA THR A 14 -7.90 -5.19 -0.04
C THR A 14 -7.06 -4.87 -1.27
N PRO A 15 -7.36 -3.74 -1.94
CA PRO A 15 -6.57 -3.25 -3.07
C PRO A 15 -5.07 -3.16 -2.76
N PRO A 16 -4.19 -3.32 -3.76
CA PRO A 16 -2.74 -3.22 -3.57
C PRO A 16 -2.33 -1.92 -2.88
N ALA A 17 -1.28 -1.98 -2.04
CA ALA A 17 -0.76 -0.80 -1.37
C ALA A 17 -0.36 0.29 -2.37
N SER A 18 0.20 -0.11 -3.51
CA SER A 18 0.61 0.78 -4.60
C SER A 18 -0.54 1.60 -5.16
N ASP A 19 -1.74 1.03 -5.30
CA ASP A 19 -2.88 1.74 -5.86
C ASP A 19 -3.54 2.67 -4.84
N LEU A 20 -3.55 2.28 -3.56
CA LEU A 20 -3.95 3.16 -2.47
C LEU A 20 -3.01 4.37 -2.37
N LEU A 21 -1.70 4.15 -2.49
CA LEU A 21 -0.69 5.21 -2.49
C LEU A 21 -0.81 6.12 -3.71
N LYS A 22 -1.06 5.56 -4.91
CA LYS A 22 -1.34 6.36 -6.12
C LYS A 22 -2.54 7.26 -5.93
N LYS A 23 -3.63 6.73 -5.38
CA LYS A 23 -4.86 7.49 -5.14
C LYS A 23 -4.64 8.61 -4.11
N ALA A 24 -3.91 8.33 -3.04
CA ALA A 24 -3.59 9.34 -2.02
C ALA A 24 -2.62 10.42 -2.53
N ALA A 25 -1.66 10.05 -3.39
CA ALA A 25 -0.71 10.97 -3.99
C ALA A 25 -1.24 11.69 -5.24
N GLY A 26 -2.40 11.28 -5.78
CA GLY A 26 -2.97 11.82 -7.02
C GLY A 26 -2.20 11.46 -8.29
N ILE A 27 -1.43 10.36 -8.29
CA ILE A 27 -0.55 9.96 -9.40
C ILE A 27 -1.08 8.74 -10.14
N ILE A 28 -0.86 8.66 -11.45
CA ILE A 28 -1.29 7.52 -12.28
C ILE A 28 -0.21 6.43 -12.31
N LYS A 29 1.08 6.81 -12.30
CA LYS A 29 2.23 5.91 -12.42
C LYS A 29 3.27 6.20 -11.32
N GLY A 30 3.93 5.15 -10.85
CA GLY A 30 5.10 5.27 -9.96
C GLY A 30 6.37 5.68 -10.71
N SER A 31 7.42 5.97 -9.96
CA SER A 31 8.73 6.34 -10.50
C SER A 31 9.40 5.19 -11.25
N GLY A 32 9.96 5.48 -12.42
CA GLY A 32 10.80 4.53 -13.17
C GLY A 32 12.21 4.40 -12.59
N VAL A 33 12.66 5.39 -11.81
CA VAL A 33 13.94 5.36 -11.08
C VAL A 33 13.67 5.80 -9.63
N PRO A 34 13.23 4.85 -8.78
CA PRO A 34 12.91 5.14 -7.39
C PRO A 34 14.08 5.83 -6.68
N GLN A 35 13.78 6.78 -5.78
CA GLN A 35 14.74 7.63 -5.04
C GLN A 35 15.38 8.79 -5.82
N LYS A 36 15.53 8.71 -7.15
CA LYS A 36 15.95 9.87 -7.96
C LYS A 36 14.76 10.73 -8.36
N ASP A 37 13.78 10.10 -9.01
CA ASP A 37 12.59 10.81 -9.49
C ASP A 37 11.46 10.66 -8.47
N LYS A 38 11.18 11.77 -7.77
CA LYS A 38 10.09 11.87 -6.79
C LYS A 38 8.81 12.26 -7.52
N VAL A 39 7.90 11.30 -7.70
CA VAL A 39 6.71 11.45 -8.54
C VAL A 39 5.45 11.84 -7.77
N GLY A 40 5.46 11.77 -6.44
CA GLY A 40 4.31 12.13 -5.60
C GLY A 40 4.70 12.42 -4.16
N LYS A 41 3.76 13.00 -3.41
CA LYS A 41 3.91 13.27 -1.98
C LYS A 41 2.63 12.88 -1.24
N ILE A 42 2.79 12.35 -0.04
CA ILE A 42 1.68 12.02 0.87
C ILE A 42 2.03 12.46 2.29
N THR A 43 1.02 12.74 3.11
CA THR A 43 1.24 13.08 4.52
C THR A 43 1.29 11.83 5.39
N LYS A 44 1.89 11.95 6.59
CA LYS A 44 1.85 10.87 7.60
C LYS A 44 0.42 10.45 7.97
N VAL A 45 -0.53 11.37 7.96
CA VAL A 45 -1.95 11.09 8.25
C VAL A 45 -2.53 10.15 7.20
N GLN A 46 -2.36 10.49 5.91
CA GLN A 46 -2.82 9.65 4.80
C GLN A 46 -2.15 8.26 4.82
N LEU A 47 -0.86 8.22 5.15
CA LEU A 47 -0.13 6.96 5.25
C LEU A 47 -0.67 6.06 6.38
N ARG A 48 -1.02 6.65 7.52
CA ARG A 48 -1.66 5.94 8.65
C ARG A 48 -3.05 5.42 8.28
N GLU A 49 -3.86 6.19 7.58
CA GLU A 49 -5.18 5.75 7.10
C GLU A 49 -5.07 4.57 6.12
N ILE A 50 -4.11 4.62 5.19
CA ILE A 50 -3.83 3.53 4.26
C ILE A 50 -3.38 2.27 5.02
N ALA A 51 -2.48 2.43 5.99
CA ALA A 51 -2.01 1.33 6.83
C ALA A 51 -3.16 0.69 7.63
N GLN A 52 -4.03 1.51 8.23
CA GLN A 52 -5.20 1.02 8.98
C GLN A 52 -6.18 0.27 8.09
N LYS A 53 -6.45 0.81 6.88
CA LYS A 53 -7.33 0.15 5.91
C LYS A 53 -6.77 -1.17 5.40
N LYS A 54 -5.45 -1.28 5.28
CA LYS A 54 -4.77 -2.49 4.78
C LYS A 54 -4.38 -3.47 5.89
N MET A 55 -4.55 -3.11 7.16
CA MET A 55 -4.07 -3.88 8.33
C MET A 55 -4.55 -5.33 8.30
N THR A 56 -5.79 -5.59 7.89
CA THR A 56 -6.37 -6.94 7.81
C THR A 56 -5.67 -7.86 6.81
N ASP A 57 -4.95 -7.30 5.83
CA ASP A 57 -4.21 -8.03 4.81
C ASP A 57 -2.69 -7.95 4.99
N LEU A 58 -2.21 -7.21 5.99
CA LEU A 58 -0.81 -7.08 6.32
C LEU A 58 -0.44 -8.07 7.42
N ASN A 59 0.78 -8.59 7.36
CA ASN A 59 1.36 -9.40 8.43
C ASN A 59 1.97 -8.53 9.56
N ALA A 60 1.51 -7.29 9.70
CA ALA A 60 2.04 -6.36 10.69
C ALA A 60 1.54 -6.74 12.09
N VAL A 61 2.43 -6.66 13.08
CA VAL A 61 2.08 -6.95 14.49
C VAL A 61 1.25 -5.80 15.08
N ASP A 62 1.56 -4.58 14.68
CA ASP A 62 0.97 -3.35 15.18
C ASP A 62 0.79 -2.33 14.05
N LEU A 63 0.08 -1.23 14.36
CA LEU A 63 -0.17 -0.17 13.40
C LEU A 63 1.13 0.53 12.95
N GLU A 64 2.14 0.62 13.82
CA GLU A 64 3.44 1.19 13.46
C GLU A 64 4.20 0.31 12.46
N GLY A 65 4.18 -1.00 12.63
CA GLY A 65 4.71 -1.95 11.66
C GLY A 65 4.00 -1.84 10.31
N ALA A 66 2.66 -1.70 10.33
CA ALA A 66 1.89 -1.50 9.11
C ALA A 66 2.27 -0.20 8.39
N ILE A 67 2.43 0.90 9.13
CA ILE A 67 2.92 2.19 8.63
C ILE A 67 4.27 2.01 7.95
N LYS A 68 5.24 1.34 8.58
CA LYS A 68 6.58 1.08 8.00
C LYS A 68 6.52 0.26 6.70
N ILE A 69 5.63 -0.72 6.62
CA ILE A 69 5.44 -1.52 5.39
C ILE A 69 4.92 -0.66 4.24
N ILE A 70 3.92 0.18 4.52
CA ILE A 70 3.36 1.10 3.52
C ILE A 70 4.37 2.18 3.13
N GLU A 71 5.14 2.69 4.08
CA GLU A 71 6.23 3.65 3.83
C GLU A 71 7.32 3.06 2.93
N GLY A 72 7.73 1.81 3.17
CA GLY A 72 8.66 1.11 2.28
C GLY A 72 8.14 1.03 0.84
N THR A 73 6.85 0.75 0.69
CA THR A 73 6.18 0.74 -0.63
C THR A 73 6.19 2.12 -1.27
N ALA A 74 5.83 3.17 -0.51
CA ALA A 74 5.85 4.56 -0.99
C ALA A 74 7.26 4.96 -1.48
N ARG A 75 8.30 4.64 -0.69
CA ARG A 75 9.69 4.88 -1.06
C ARG A 75 10.10 4.16 -2.34
N SER A 76 9.72 2.88 -2.50
CA SER A 76 10.00 2.11 -3.72
C SER A 76 9.24 2.62 -4.94
N MET A 77 8.15 3.38 -4.74
CA MET A 77 7.40 4.02 -5.83
C MET A 77 7.89 5.44 -6.15
N GLY A 78 8.85 5.98 -5.39
CA GLY A 78 9.26 7.38 -5.51
C GLY A 78 8.25 8.37 -4.95
N VAL A 79 7.36 7.94 -4.05
CA VAL A 79 6.45 8.82 -3.31
C VAL A 79 7.12 9.24 -2.02
N VAL A 80 7.16 10.55 -1.76
CA VAL A 80 7.76 11.12 -0.54
C VAL A 80 6.72 11.26 0.54
N VAL A 81 7.03 10.76 1.72
CA VAL A 81 6.22 10.99 2.92
C VAL A 81 6.67 12.31 3.54
N GLN A 82 5.80 13.33 3.56
CA GLN A 82 6.05 14.56 4.30
C GLN A 82 5.55 14.39 5.74
N GLY A 83 6.46 14.68 6.67
CA GLY A 83 6.27 14.58 8.10
C GLY A 83 5.58 15.79 8.70
#